data_AF-A0A1Q7R1I9-F1
#
_entry.id   AF-A0A1Q7R1I9-F1
#
_cell.length_a   1.000
_cell.length_b   1.000
_cell.length_c   1.000
_cell.angle_alpha   90.00
_cell.angle_beta   90.00
_cell.angle_gamma   90.00
#
_symmetry.space_group_name_H-M   'P 1'
#
loop_
_entity.id
_entity.type
_entity.pdbx_description
1 polymer ?
#
loop_
_entity_poly.entity_id
_entity_poly.type
_entity_poly.pdbx_seq_one_letter_code
_entity_poly.pdbx_strand_id
1 'polypeptide(L)'
;MHSLAENRFFTAGGSIVRIINRRPILRMRLVVVVLASTVFFSSPSFFAADTLPSQLSDDVFWRMVSDFSEGSGSFRFEFMSNEREFQSVIPDLVATTKPGGVYLGVGPEQNFTYIAATQPKMAFITDIRRENMLEHLIYKAIFEMSSNRVEFVSRLFSRKVPAGLTARSTARALFQAYRATEADREMFTRNLEAIRDRLKKLHHFEFTGEDDASIEYIYRTIFNAGDAFIYSTGGFGGFRGATYADLMTAADGRGEARSYLATEENFRVVREMEQKNLIVPVVGDFAGPKALRRIAQYLKDHNATVSAFYTSNVEQYLFQQGDDWRRFLSNVATFPMDASGTFIRSAHFAYNNGSVQPTRQLSGGNFVQLLCPMADLINAFNQGRIQDYDDIIRRSRP
;
A
#
# COMPACT_ATOMS: atom_id res chain seq x y z
N MET A 1 -16.96 100.54 -38.16
CA MET A 1 -17.03 99.16 -37.63
C MET A 1 -15.97 98.36 -38.37
N HIS A 2 -14.95 97.92 -37.62
CA HIS A 2 -13.59 97.59 -38.09
C HIS A 2 -13.54 96.50 -39.18
N SER A 3 -12.62 96.45 -40.14
CA SER A 3 -11.64 97.38 -40.75
C SER A 3 -10.76 96.51 -41.66
N LEU A 4 -10.75 96.76 -42.98
CA LEU A 4 -9.63 96.66 -43.94
C LEU A 4 -8.92 95.28 -44.08
N ALA A 5 -8.31 94.84 -45.19
CA ALA A 5 -7.83 95.37 -46.46
C ALA A 5 -7.57 94.14 -47.38
N GLU A 6 -7.83 94.19 -48.70
CA GLU A 6 -6.82 94.34 -49.79
C GLU A 6 -5.59 93.39 -49.70
N ASN A 7 -4.99 92.82 -50.75
CA ASN A 7 -5.07 92.97 -52.21
C ASN A 7 -4.25 91.82 -52.84
N ARG A 8 -4.64 91.40 -54.07
CA ARG A 8 -3.82 90.98 -55.24
C ARG A 8 -2.81 89.82 -55.08
N PHE A 9 -2.65 88.87 -56.01
CA PHE A 9 -2.29 89.01 -57.43
C PHE A 9 -2.21 87.63 -58.16
N PHE A 10 -2.42 87.62 -59.49
CA PHE A 10 -2.01 86.65 -60.54
C PHE A 10 -2.49 85.18 -60.47
N THR A 11 -3.56 84.78 -61.17
CA THR A 11 -3.69 84.26 -62.57
C THR A 11 -3.25 82.80 -62.83
N ALA A 12 -4.21 82.02 -63.37
CA ALA A 12 -4.16 80.99 -64.43
C ALA A 12 -2.89 80.11 -64.59
N GLY A 13 -2.94 78.79 -64.80
CA GLY A 13 -3.99 77.84 -65.18
C GLY A 13 -3.31 76.62 -65.84
N GLY A 14 -3.96 75.44 -65.77
CA GLY A 14 -3.69 74.25 -66.62
C GLY A 14 -2.43 73.43 -66.27
N SER A 15 -2.54 72.34 -65.49
CA SER A 15 -2.72 70.93 -65.96
C SER A 15 -1.56 70.48 -66.89
N ILE A 16 -0.69 69.49 -66.57
CA ILE A 16 -0.95 68.04 -66.45
C ILE A 16 0.38 67.34 -66.01
N VAL A 17 0.26 66.27 -65.19
CA VAL A 17 1.26 65.22 -64.80
C VAL A 17 2.22 65.50 -63.61
N ARG A 18 2.26 64.53 -62.69
CA ARG A 18 2.86 64.51 -61.33
C ARG A 18 4.40 64.51 -61.26
N ILE A 19 4.89 65.15 -60.20
CA ILE A 19 6.26 65.31 -59.69
C ILE A 19 6.76 64.07 -58.89
N ILE A 20 7.86 63.49 -59.36
CA ILE A 20 9.19 63.22 -58.76
C ILE A 20 9.38 62.71 -57.29
N ASN A 21 10.20 61.64 -57.20
CA ASN A 21 11.11 61.13 -56.15
C ASN A 21 10.68 61.05 -54.67
N ARG A 22 10.76 59.83 -54.12
CA ARG A 22 11.41 59.56 -52.82
C ARG A 22 12.20 58.23 -52.84
N ARG A 23 13.46 58.30 -52.40
CA ARG A 23 14.37 57.17 -52.13
C ARG A 23 13.76 56.20 -51.09
N PRO A 24 14.34 55.00 -50.96
CA PRO A 24 14.88 54.69 -49.64
C PRO A 24 16.29 54.10 -49.66
N ILE A 25 17.02 54.52 -48.63
CA ILE A 25 18.26 53.96 -48.09
C ILE A 25 17.94 52.56 -47.54
N LEU A 26 18.77 51.55 -47.80
CA LEU A 26 19.13 50.63 -46.72
C LEU A 26 20.47 49.90 -46.96
N ARG A 27 21.33 50.08 -45.97
CA ARG A 27 22.67 49.51 -45.82
C ARG A 27 22.59 47.99 -45.75
N MET A 28 23.39 47.33 -46.57
CA MET A 28 23.66 45.91 -46.50
C MET A 28 24.42 45.62 -45.19
N ARG A 29 23.70 45.17 -44.17
CA ARG A 29 24.28 44.60 -42.94
C ARG A 29 24.30 43.10 -43.08
N LEU A 30 25.51 42.56 -42.98
CA LEU A 30 25.85 41.16 -42.81
C LEU A 30 24.95 40.53 -41.72
N VAL A 31 24.04 39.64 -42.11
CA VAL A 31 23.31 38.82 -41.13
C VAL A 31 24.21 37.65 -40.79
N VAL A 32 24.86 37.73 -39.62
CA VAL A 32 25.40 36.55 -38.96
C VAL A 32 24.20 35.75 -38.47
N VAL A 33 23.87 34.66 -39.16
CA VAL A 33 22.92 33.67 -38.66
C VAL A 33 23.63 32.91 -37.55
N VAL A 34 23.41 33.33 -36.30
CA VAL A 34 23.69 32.49 -35.14
C VAL A 34 22.62 31.40 -35.15
N LEU A 35 22.96 30.22 -35.67
CA LEU A 35 22.21 29.00 -35.37
C LEU A 35 22.40 28.72 -33.88
N ALA A 36 21.50 29.25 -33.07
CA ALA A 36 21.30 28.77 -31.71
C ALA A 36 20.68 27.39 -31.82
N SER A 37 21.52 26.36 -31.80
CA SER A 37 21.12 24.97 -31.60
C SER A 37 20.55 24.84 -30.19
N THR A 38 19.27 25.17 -30.01
CA THR A 38 18.50 24.71 -28.85
C THR A 38 18.28 23.22 -29.01
N VAL A 39 19.32 22.45 -28.69
CA VAL A 39 19.17 21.06 -28.31
C VAL A 39 18.33 21.10 -27.03
N PHE A 40 17.02 20.94 -27.18
CA PHE A 40 16.21 20.41 -26.09
C PHE A 40 16.84 19.05 -25.76
N PHE A 41 17.73 19.02 -24.78
CA PHE A 41 18.00 17.82 -24.00
C PHE A 41 16.72 17.52 -23.23
N SER A 42 15.70 17.05 -23.96
CA SER A 42 14.74 16.11 -23.43
C SER A 42 15.56 14.86 -23.15
N SER A 43 16.30 14.83 -22.04
CA SER A 43 16.78 13.57 -21.50
C SER A 43 15.51 12.74 -21.38
N PRO A 44 15.33 11.67 -22.17
CA PRO A 44 14.29 10.73 -21.84
C PRO A 44 14.70 10.25 -20.46
N SER A 45 13.90 10.54 -19.45
CA SER A 45 14.02 9.86 -18.17
C SER A 45 13.69 8.40 -18.46
N PHE A 46 14.66 7.67 -18.99
CA PHE A 46 14.69 6.23 -18.95
C PHE A 46 14.80 5.92 -17.46
N PHE A 47 13.66 5.78 -16.78
CA PHE A 47 13.65 5.03 -15.54
C PHE A 47 14.26 3.68 -15.91
N ALA A 48 15.42 3.38 -15.33
CA ALA A 48 16.00 2.05 -15.45
C ALA A 48 14.91 1.05 -15.05
N ALA A 49 14.71 0.01 -15.84
CA ALA A 49 13.81 -1.07 -15.45
C ALA A 49 14.25 -1.56 -14.06
N ASP A 50 13.30 -1.77 -13.16
CA ASP A 50 13.63 -2.33 -11.86
C ASP A 50 14.28 -3.71 -12.04
N THR A 51 15.14 -4.05 -11.10
CA THR A 51 15.92 -5.29 -11.09
C THR A 51 15.47 -6.20 -9.94
N LEU A 52 14.21 -6.05 -9.49
CA LEU A 52 13.67 -6.91 -8.46
C LEU A 52 13.66 -8.37 -8.97
N PRO A 53 14.08 -9.32 -8.14
CA PRO A 53 14.05 -10.72 -8.52
C PRO A 53 12.62 -11.21 -8.67
N SER A 54 12.38 -12.09 -9.63
CA SER A 54 11.07 -12.72 -9.82
C SER A 54 10.78 -13.82 -8.78
N GLN A 55 11.77 -14.20 -7.96
CA GLN A 55 11.67 -15.10 -6.81
C GLN A 55 12.93 -14.96 -5.94
N LEU A 56 12.83 -15.21 -4.64
CA LEU A 56 13.97 -15.30 -3.73
C LEU A 56 14.28 -16.76 -3.39
N SER A 57 15.57 -17.10 -3.28
CA SER A 57 15.95 -18.36 -2.62
C SER A 57 15.66 -18.26 -1.11
N ASP A 58 15.52 -19.41 -0.46
CA ASP A 58 15.26 -19.47 0.99
C ASP A 58 16.34 -18.74 1.79
N ASP A 59 17.62 -18.89 1.45
CA ASP A 59 18.72 -18.17 2.11
C ASP A 59 18.60 -16.65 1.98
N VAL A 60 18.20 -16.15 0.80
CA VAL A 60 18.07 -14.70 0.57
C VAL A 60 16.84 -14.17 1.30
N PHE A 61 15.72 -14.91 1.24
CA PHE A 61 14.51 -14.58 1.98
C PHE A 61 14.79 -14.51 3.48
N TRP A 62 15.40 -15.55 4.05
CA TRP A 62 15.68 -15.63 5.48
C TRP A 62 16.67 -14.56 5.94
N ARG A 63 17.67 -14.25 5.11
CA ARG A 63 18.59 -13.13 5.36
C ARG A 63 17.85 -11.80 5.37
N MET A 64 16.89 -11.56 4.48
CA MET A 64 16.08 -10.33 4.53
C MET A 64 15.23 -10.28 5.81
N VAL A 65 14.53 -11.36 6.14
CA VAL A 65 13.73 -11.45 7.38
C VAL A 65 14.60 -11.16 8.60
N SER A 66 15.81 -11.71 8.66
CA SER A 66 16.71 -11.55 9.82
C SER A 66 17.45 -10.22 9.84
N ASP A 67 18.12 -9.85 8.75
CA ASP A 67 19.01 -8.69 8.68
C ASP A 67 18.25 -7.38 8.62
N PHE A 68 17.04 -7.36 8.04
CA PHE A 68 16.24 -6.14 7.98
C PHE A 68 15.53 -5.90 9.32
N SER A 69 15.19 -6.98 10.03
CA SER A 69 14.50 -6.90 11.32
C SER A 69 15.32 -6.18 12.39
N GLU A 70 14.63 -5.56 13.33
CA GLU A 70 15.20 -4.99 14.55
C GLU A 70 14.61 -5.66 15.81
N GLY A 71 14.94 -5.13 16.99
CA GLY A 71 14.44 -5.68 18.26
C GLY A 71 12.93 -5.60 18.33
N SER A 72 12.29 -6.67 18.82
CA SER A 72 10.84 -6.72 18.98
C SER A 72 10.35 -5.74 20.04
N GLY A 73 9.24 -5.08 19.76
CA GLY A 73 8.43 -4.38 20.77
C GLY A 73 7.16 -5.16 21.10
N SER A 74 6.20 -4.48 21.72
CA SER A 74 4.92 -5.09 22.12
C SER A 74 3.73 -4.28 21.63
N PHE A 75 2.65 -4.98 21.29
CA PHE A 75 1.38 -4.37 20.95
C PHE A 75 0.23 -5.23 21.46
N ARG A 76 -0.78 -4.58 22.03
CA ARG A 76 -1.80 -5.21 22.90
C ARG A 76 -2.91 -6.00 22.18
N PHE A 77 -2.96 -5.97 20.85
CA PHE A 77 -3.99 -6.65 20.07
C PHE A 77 -3.42 -7.89 19.38
N GLU A 78 -4.22 -8.94 19.28
CA GLU A 78 -3.78 -10.27 18.84
C GLU A 78 -4.28 -10.62 17.42
N PHE A 79 -3.33 -11.00 16.56
CA PHE A 79 -3.39 -11.96 15.44
C PHE A 79 -4.53 -11.90 14.40
N MET A 80 -5.26 -10.79 14.29
CA MET A 80 -6.21 -10.55 13.19
C MET A 80 -6.50 -9.05 13.05
N SER A 81 -6.84 -8.61 11.83
CA SER A 81 -7.44 -7.29 11.66
C SER A 81 -8.79 -7.18 12.39
N ASN A 82 -9.14 -5.98 12.81
CA ASN A 82 -10.48 -5.64 13.30
C ASN A 82 -11.22 -4.68 12.35
N GLU A 83 -10.66 -4.47 11.16
CA GLU A 83 -11.12 -3.48 10.19
C GLU A 83 -11.99 -4.17 9.15
N ARG A 84 -13.32 -4.15 9.30
CA ARG A 84 -14.21 -4.75 8.29
C ARG A 84 -14.27 -3.93 7.00
N GLU A 85 -13.90 -2.65 7.10
CA GLU A 85 -14.00 -1.66 6.05
C GLU A 85 -12.75 -1.63 5.14
N PHE A 86 -11.70 -2.43 5.43
CA PHE A 86 -10.42 -2.42 4.70
C PHE A 86 -10.53 -2.57 3.17
N GLN A 87 -11.62 -3.15 2.68
CA GLN A 87 -11.82 -3.33 1.25
C GLN A 87 -12.35 -2.09 0.52
N SER A 88 -12.86 -1.06 1.23
CA SER A 88 -13.61 0.05 0.62
C SER A 88 -12.79 0.92 -0.33
N VAL A 89 -11.50 1.07 -0.06
CA VAL A 89 -10.57 1.87 -0.86
C VAL A 89 -10.00 1.12 -2.06
N ILE A 90 -10.18 -0.20 -2.15
CA ILE A 90 -9.56 -1.03 -3.19
C ILE A 90 -9.88 -0.54 -4.61
N PRO A 91 -11.13 -0.18 -4.96
CA PRO A 91 -11.41 0.31 -6.31
C PRO A 91 -10.60 1.57 -6.68
N ASP A 92 -10.47 2.52 -5.77
CA ASP A 92 -9.76 3.78 -6.02
C ASP A 92 -8.24 3.60 -5.89
N LEU A 93 -7.79 2.68 -5.03
CA LEU A 93 -6.41 2.24 -4.92
C LEU A 93 -5.92 1.65 -6.26
N VAL A 94 -6.66 0.68 -6.83
CA VAL A 94 -6.28 0.04 -8.10
C VAL A 94 -6.34 1.03 -9.26
N ALA A 95 -7.23 2.02 -9.23
CA ALA A 95 -7.31 3.05 -10.25
C ALA A 95 -6.11 4.01 -10.25
N THR A 96 -5.39 4.15 -9.13
CA THR A 96 -4.30 5.12 -8.95
C THR A 96 -2.92 4.48 -8.84
N THR A 97 -2.85 3.22 -8.39
CA THR A 97 -1.61 2.48 -8.19
C THR A 97 -1.12 1.90 -9.51
N LYS A 98 0.15 2.12 -9.85
CA LYS A 98 0.76 1.44 -11.01
C LYS A 98 1.02 -0.04 -10.68
N PRO A 99 0.70 -0.96 -11.60
CA PRO A 99 1.10 -2.36 -11.45
C PRO A 99 2.61 -2.52 -11.37
N GLY A 100 3.07 -3.52 -10.60
CA GLY A 100 4.46 -3.96 -10.60
C GLY A 100 5.44 -3.14 -9.74
N GLY A 101 4.94 -2.31 -8.81
CA GLY A 101 5.77 -1.72 -7.75
C GLY A 101 5.94 -2.62 -6.53
N VAL A 102 6.37 -2.04 -5.41
CA VAL A 102 6.51 -2.72 -4.12
C VAL A 102 5.39 -2.31 -3.17
N TYR A 103 4.79 -3.30 -2.52
CA TYR A 103 3.82 -3.11 -1.45
C TYR A 103 4.52 -3.12 -0.09
N LEU A 104 4.15 -2.17 0.77
CA LEU A 104 4.53 -2.13 2.18
C LEU A 104 3.27 -2.26 3.04
N GLY A 105 3.37 -2.91 4.19
CA GLY A 105 2.21 -3.10 5.06
C GLY A 105 2.57 -3.36 6.52
N VAL A 106 1.58 -3.26 7.41
CA VAL A 106 1.66 -3.65 8.83
C VAL A 106 0.52 -4.60 9.18
N GLY A 107 0.70 -5.40 10.23
CA GLY A 107 -0.30 -6.33 10.72
C GLY A 107 -0.46 -7.57 9.83
N PRO A 108 -1.50 -8.38 10.07
CA PRO A 108 -1.59 -9.73 9.50
C PRO A 108 -2.29 -9.78 8.12
N GLU A 109 -3.41 -10.49 8.00
CA GLU A 109 -3.96 -11.00 6.75
C GLU A 109 -4.59 -9.97 5.80
N GLN A 110 -4.92 -8.77 6.29
CA GLN A 110 -5.45 -7.69 5.46
C GLN A 110 -4.49 -7.32 4.32
N ASN A 111 -3.18 -7.49 4.55
CA ASN A 111 -2.14 -7.27 3.55
C ASN A 111 -2.32 -8.16 2.32
N PHE A 112 -2.71 -9.43 2.49
CA PHE A 112 -2.93 -10.36 1.38
C PHE A 112 -4.01 -9.88 0.41
N THR A 113 -5.02 -9.17 0.92
CA THR A 113 -6.10 -8.62 0.08
C THR A 113 -5.59 -7.44 -0.75
N TYR A 114 -4.82 -6.53 -0.16
CA TYR A 114 -4.20 -5.45 -0.91
C TYR A 114 -3.16 -5.97 -1.92
N ILE A 115 -2.39 -7.00 -1.55
CA ILE A 115 -1.46 -7.68 -2.45
C ILE A 115 -2.20 -8.33 -3.63
N ALA A 116 -3.30 -9.04 -3.37
CA ALA A 116 -4.12 -9.63 -4.44
C ALA A 116 -4.68 -8.57 -5.41
N ALA A 117 -5.10 -7.41 -4.87
CA ALA A 117 -5.67 -6.32 -5.67
C ALA A 117 -4.61 -5.54 -6.47
N THR A 118 -3.45 -5.26 -5.87
CA THR A 118 -2.41 -4.40 -6.46
C THR A 118 -1.35 -5.18 -7.25
N GLN A 119 -1.24 -6.48 -7.04
CA GLN A 119 -0.30 -7.40 -7.69
C GLN A 119 1.14 -6.82 -7.74
N PRO A 120 1.73 -6.50 -6.57
CA PRO A 120 3.07 -5.95 -6.51
C PRO A 120 4.10 -7.01 -6.94
N LYS A 121 5.28 -6.56 -7.39
CA LYS A 121 6.40 -7.48 -7.66
C LYS A 121 6.95 -8.12 -6.40
N MET A 122 6.87 -7.39 -5.29
CA MET A 122 7.37 -7.82 -3.98
C MET A 122 6.60 -7.07 -2.89
N ALA A 123 6.44 -7.69 -1.74
CA ALA A 123 5.81 -7.12 -0.57
C ALA A 123 6.72 -7.22 0.66
N PHE A 124 6.74 -6.18 1.48
CA PHE A 124 7.32 -6.22 2.82
C PHE A 124 6.24 -5.92 3.85
N ILE A 125 6.10 -6.80 4.84
CA ILE A 125 5.14 -6.59 5.93
C ILE A 125 5.95 -6.35 7.21
N THR A 126 5.93 -5.11 7.69
CA THR A 126 6.70 -4.65 8.84
C THR A 126 5.79 -4.46 10.03
N ASP A 127 6.05 -5.17 11.13
CA ASP A 127 5.29 -5.05 12.38
C ASP A 127 6.26 -5.06 13.57
N ILE A 128 5.92 -4.33 14.63
CA ILE A 128 6.77 -4.21 15.81
C ILE A 128 6.90 -5.54 16.57
N ARG A 129 5.94 -6.45 16.39
CA ARG A 129 5.87 -7.75 17.08
C ARG A 129 6.59 -8.83 16.29
N ARG A 130 7.42 -9.61 16.98
CA ARG A 130 8.03 -10.82 16.41
C ARG A 130 6.98 -11.87 16.08
N GLU A 131 5.93 -11.93 16.86
CA GLU A 131 4.81 -12.85 16.72
C GLU A 131 4.04 -12.61 15.41
N ASN A 132 3.95 -11.36 14.94
CA ASN A 132 3.33 -11.10 13.64
C ASN A 132 4.21 -11.58 12.46
N MET A 133 5.53 -11.49 12.59
CA MET A 133 6.46 -12.08 11.62
C MET A 133 6.28 -13.62 11.57
N LEU A 134 6.21 -14.26 12.73
CA LEU A 134 5.96 -15.71 12.84
C LEU A 134 4.58 -16.10 12.29
N GLU A 135 3.56 -15.28 12.54
CA GLU A 135 2.21 -15.46 11.98
C GLU A 135 2.22 -15.45 10.44
N HIS A 136 2.95 -14.52 9.82
CA HIS A 136 3.12 -14.52 8.36
C HIS A 136 3.88 -15.75 7.85
N LEU A 137 4.85 -16.27 8.60
CA LEU A 137 5.51 -17.53 8.25
C LEU A 137 4.58 -18.75 8.38
N ILE A 138 3.66 -18.74 9.34
CA ILE A 138 2.58 -19.75 9.41
C ILE A 138 1.69 -19.66 8.16
N TYR A 139 1.26 -18.45 7.79
CA TYR A 139 0.48 -18.23 6.57
C TYR A 139 1.22 -18.73 5.33
N LYS A 140 2.50 -18.38 5.17
CA LYS A 140 3.38 -18.86 4.11
C LYS A 140 3.34 -20.37 3.97
N ALA A 141 3.62 -21.10 5.06
CA ALA A 141 3.61 -22.56 5.04
C ALA A 141 2.22 -23.11 4.62
N ILE A 142 1.14 -22.51 5.10
CA ILE A 142 -0.23 -22.92 4.76
C ILE A 142 -0.55 -22.66 3.30
N PHE A 143 -0.19 -21.49 2.74
CA PHE A 143 -0.36 -21.17 1.32
C PHE A 143 0.37 -22.18 0.44
N GLU A 144 1.61 -22.50 0.77
CA GLU A 144 2.42 -23.44 0.00
C GLU A 144 1.87 -24.88 0.03
N MET A 145 1.30 -25.30 1.16
CA MET A 145 0.69 -26.62 1.34
C MET A 145 -0.74 -26.74 0.80
N SER A 146 -1.35 -25.65 0.33
CA SER A 146 -2.74 -25.61 -0.11
C SER A 146 -2.81 -25.40 -1.60
N SER A 147 -3.51 -26.26 -2.35
CA SER A 147 -3.61 -26.11 -3.81
C SER A 147 -4.62 -25.05 -4.25
N ASN A 148 -5.58 -24.73 -3.37
CA ASN A 148 -6.69 -23.83 -3.62
C ASN A 148 -7.18 -23.20 -2.29
N ARG A 149 -8.07 -22.21 -2.38
CA ARG A 149 -8.55 -21.49 -1.18
C ARG A 149 -9.40 -22.33 -0.22
N VAL A 150 -9.99 -23.43 -0.68
CA VAL A 150 -10.75 -24.34 0.18
C VAL A 150 -9.79 -25.10 1.09
N GLU A 151 -8.76 -25.72 0.51
CA GLU A 151 -7.71 -26.40 1.28
C GLU A 151 -6.97 -25.45 2.21
N PHE A 152 -6.77 -24.20 1.79
CA PHE A 152 -6.19 -23.17 2.64
C PHE A 152 -7.00 -22.95 3.92
N VAL A 153 -8.31 -22.71 3.80
CA VAL A 153 -9.17 -22.52 4.98
C VAL A 153 -9.24 -23.79 5.84
N SER A 154 -9.24 -24.97 5.20
CA SER A 154 -9.15 -26.25 5.90
C SER A 154 -7.91 -26.36 6.78
N ARG A 155 -6.74 -26.02 6.24
CA ARG A 155 -5.47 -26.06 6.97
C ARG A 155 -5.37 -24.95 7.99
N LEU A 156 -5.78 -23.74 7.66
CA LEU A 156 -5.72 -22.60 8.58
C LEU A 156 -6.47 -22.89 9.88
N PHE A 157 -7.69 -23.41 9.80
CA PHE A 157 -8.52 -23.69 10.98
C PHE A 157 -8.52 -25.15 11.43
N SER A 158 -7.75 -26.02 10.77
CA SER A 158 -7.77 -27.49 10.98
C SER A 158 -9.19 -28.07 11.03
N ARG A 159 -9.96 -27.78 9.99
CA ARG A 159 -11.32 -28.32 9.78
C ARG A 159 -11.31 -29.15 8.51
N LYS A 160 -12.01 -30.29 8.52
CA LYS A 160 -12.17 -31.13 7.33
C LYS A 160 -12.78 -30.32 6.19
N VAL A 161 -12.42 -30.63 4.95
CA VAL A 161 -13.00 -29.95 3.78
C VAL A 161 -14.49 -30.30 3.68
N PRO A 162 -15.41 -29.32 3.74
CA PRO A 162 -16.83 -29.55 3.54
C PRO A 162 -17.11 -30.05 2.11
N ALA A 163 -18.06 -30.96 1.96
CA ALA A 163 -18.51 -31.42 0.65
C ALA A 163 -19.20 -30.28 -0.13
N GLY A 164 -19.14 -30.33 -1.47
CA GLY A 164 -19.88 -29.42 -2.35
C GLY A 164 -19.23 -28.05 -2.59
N LEU A 165 -18.08 -27.76 -1.98
CA LEU A 165 -17.30 -26.56 -2.31
C LEU A 165 -16.56 -26.75 -3.64
N THR A 166 -16.53 -25.69 -4.44
CA THR A 166 -15.80 -25.65 -5.73
C THR A 166 -15.01 -24.34 -5.84
N ALA A 167 -14.13 -24.24 -6.84
CA ALA A 167 -13.40 -23.01 -7.13
C ALA A 167 -14.32 -21.79 -7.34
N ARG A 168 -15.58 -22.00 -7.74
CA ARG A 168 -16.59 -20.94 -7.98
C ARG A 168 -17.42 -20.54 -6.76
N SER A 169 -17.29 -21.23 -5.64
CA SER A 169 -18.08 -20.93 -4.43
C SER A 169 -17.78 -19.52 -3.91
N THR A 170 -18.75 -18.68 -3.60
CA THR A 170 -18.42 -17.35 -3.03
C THR A 170 -17.69 -17.49 -1.69
N ALA A 171 -16.90 -16.49 -1.27
CA ALA A 171 -16.30 -16.49 0.08
C ALA A 171 -17.37 -16.70 1.18
N ARG A 172 -18.57 -16.15 0.99
CA ARG A 172 -19.69 -16.37 1.91
C ARG A 172 -20.10 -17.84 1.99
N ALA A 173 -20.26 -18.51 0.85
CA ALA A 173 -20.58 -19.95 0.81
C ALA A 173 -19.45 -20.80 1.41
N LEU A 174 -18.19 -20.43 1.13
CA LEU A 174 -17.00 -21.06 1.71
C LEU A 174 -17.04 -21.05 3.24
N PHE A 175 -17.19 -19.88 3.84
CA PHE A 175 -17.19 -19.74 5.30
C PHE A 175 -18.47 -20.28 5.95
N GLN A 176 -19.62 -20.23 5.28
CA GLN A 176 -20.85 -20.88 5.74
C GLN A 176 -20.68 -22.41 5.83
N ALA A 177 -20.04 -23.04 4.85
CA ALA A 177 -19.79 -24.47 4.86
C ALA A 177 -18.81 -24.88 5.97
N TYR A 178 -17.72 -24.12 6.16
CA TYR A 178 -16.76 -24.39 7.24
C TYR A 178 -17.34 -24.19 8.63
N ARG A 179 -18.29 -23.26 8.81
CA ARG A 179 -18.98 -23.04 10.09
C ARG A 179 -19.70 -24.29 10.58
N ALA A 180 -20.19 -25.13 9.68
CA ALA A 180 -20.88 -26.38 10.01
C ALA A 180 -19.92 -27.56 10.26
N THR A 181 -18.61 -27.34 10.12
CA THR A 181 -17.60 -28.39 10.30
C THR A 181 -16.87 -28.16 11.62
N GLU A 182 -16.75 -29.18 12.45
CA GLU A 182 -16.04 -29.11 13.73
C GLU A 182 -14.52 -29.00 13.55
N ALA A 183 -13.86 -28.35 14.52
CA ALA A 183 -12.41 -28.33 14.61
C ALA A 183 -11.88 -29.75 14.86
N ASP A 184 -10.87 -30.17 14.11
CA ASP A 184 -10.27 -31.50 14.21
C ASP A 184 -8.89 -31.39 14.90
N ARG A 185 -8.81 -31.87 16.14
CA ARG A 185 -7.59 -31.82 16.96
C ARG A 185 -6.44 -32.65 16.40
N GLU A 186 -6.74 -33.79 15.78
CA GLU A 186 -5.70 -34.60 15.17
C GLU A 186 -5.16 -33.92 13.91
N MET A 187 -6.05 -33.28 13.14
CA MET A 187 -5.66 -32.46 12.01
C MET A 187 -4.84 -31.26 12.44
N PHE A 188 -5.17 -30.62 13.57
CA PHE A 188 -4.35 -29.55 14.17
C PHE A 188 -2.92 -30.03 14.43
N THR A 189 -2.75 -31.15 15.14
CA THR A 189 -1.42 -31.70 15.43
C THR A 189 -0.63 -31.98 14.14
N ARG A 190 -1.26 -32.66 13.17
CA ARG A 190 -0.62 -32.96 11.88
C ARG A 190 -0.25 -31.71 11.09
N ASN A 191 -1.13 -30.72 11.03
CA ASN A 191 -0.87 -29.48 10.30
C ASN A 191 0.23 -28.66 10.99
N LEU A 192 0.25 -28.58 12.32
CA LEU A 192 1.30 -27.89 13.07
C LEU A 192 2.68 -28.52 12.81
N GLU A 193 2.76 -29.85 12.83
CA GLU A 193 3.98 -30.56 12.47
C GLU A 193 4.39 -30.28 11.02
N ALA A 194 3.43 -30.28 10.08
CA ALA A 194 3.69 -29.97 8.69
C ALA A 194 4.16 -28.52 8.48
N ILE A 195 3.61 -27.54 9.23
CA ILE A 195 4.05 -26.14 9.21
C ILE A 195 5.51 -26.06 9.69
N ARG A 196 5.84 -26.70 10.82
CA ARG A 196 7.21 -26.75 11.34
C ARG A 196 8.17 -27.41 10.35
N ASP A 197 7.77 -28.53 9.76
CA ASP A 197 8.59 -29.25 8.78
C ASP A 197 8.83 -28.42 7.53
N ARG A 198 7.80 -27.72 7.03
CA ARG A 198 7.93 -26.79 5.91
C ARG A 198 8.95 -25.70 6.23
N LEU A 199 8.78 -24.98 7.34
CA LEU A 199 9.63 -23.84 7.69
C LEU A 199 11.06 -24.25 8.05
N LYS A 200 11.25 -25.36 8.78
CA LYS A 200 12.54 -25.75 9.35
C LYS A 200 13.31 -26.78 8.53
N LYS A 201 12.61 -27.77 7.96
CA LYS A 201 13.25 -28.87 7.24
C LYS A 201 13.32 -28.63 5.74
N LEU A 202 12.28 -28.02 5.15
CA LEU A 202 12.28 -27.69 3.73
C LEU A 202 13.00 -26.36 3.46
N HIS A 203 12.62 -25.29 4.17
CA HIS A 203 13.21 -23.97 3.95
C HIS A 203 14.46 -23.66 4.78
N HIS A 204 14.77 -24.49 5.78
CA HIS A 204 15.94 -24.30 6.65
C HIS A 204 15.96 -22.95 7.38
N PHE A 205 14.79 -22.35 7.65
CA PHE A 205 14.71 -21.13 8.45
C PHE A 205 15.08 -21.41 9.91
N GLU A 206 15.91 -20.54 10.48
CA GLU A 206 16.45 -20.71 11.83
C GLU A 206 15.50 -20.11 12.87
N PHE A 207 15.00 -20.93 13.78
CA PHE A 207 14.11 -20.48 14.85
C PHE A 207 14.71 -20.76 16.22
N THR A 208 14.47 -19.86 17.16
CA THR A 208 14.75 -20.09 18.57
C THR A 208 13.71 -21.04 19.19
N GLY A 209 13.98 -21.55 20.40
CA GLY A 209 12.98 -22.33 21.14
C GLY A 209 11.72 -21.51 21.48
N GLU A 210 11.87 -20.21 21.69
CA GLU A 210 10.75 -19.28 21.93
C GLU A 210 9.89 -19.08 20.67
N ASP A 211 10.52 -19.06 19.49
CA ASP A 211 9.81 -19.02 18.21
C ASP A 211 8.98 -20.28 17.99
N ASP A 212 9.51 -21.47 18.31
CA ASP A 212 8.77 -22.75 18.20
C ASP A 212 7.51 -22.78 19.09
N ALA A 213 7.61 -22.22 20.30
CA ALA A 213 6.49 -22.09 21.22
C ALA A 213 5.48 -21.05 20.73
N SER A 214 5.96 -19.94 20.18
CA SER A 214 5.13 -18.87 19.62
C SER A 214 4.36 -19.33 18.38
N ILE A 215 5.01 -20.07 17.47
CA ILE A 215 4.35 -20.67 16.29
C ILE A 215 3.17 -21.54 16.73
N GLU A 216 3.38 -22.37 17.75
CA GLU A 216 2.34 -23.23 18.28
C GLU A 216 1.20 -22.44 18.93
N TYR A 217 1.54 -21.43 19.73
CA TYR A 217 0.57 -20.55 20.37
C TYR A 217 -0.30 -19.84 19.34
N ILE A 218 0.31 -19.19 18.34
CA ILE A 218 -0.38 -18.46 17.27
C ILE A 218 -1.30 -19.41 16.50
N TYR A 219 -0.78 -20.57 16.06
CA TYR A 219 -1.59 -21.51 15.29
C TYR A 219 -2.74 -22.10 16.11
N ARG A 220 -2.54 -22.32 17.41
CA ARG A 220 -3.61 -22.74 18.33
C ARG A 220 -4.65 -21.64 18.54
N THR A 221 -4.27 -20.37 18.59
CA THR A 221 -5.20 -19.25 18.62
C THR A 221 -6.07 -19.22 17.36
N ILE A 222 -5.47 -19.40 16.18
CA ILE A 222 -6.20 -19.52 14.90
C ILE A 222 -7.17 -20.72 14.95
N PHE A 223 -6.69 -21.88 15.39
CA PHE A 223 -7.50 -23.10 15.53
C PHE A 223 -8.74 -22.89 16.41
N ASN A 224 -8.54 -22.30 17.60
CA ASN A 224 -9.59 -22.03 18.58
C ASN A 224 -10.58 -20.95 18.09
N ALA A 225 -10.11 -19.96 17.33
CA ALA A 225 -10.96 -18.94 16.74
C ALA A 225 -11.95 -19.54 15.71
N GLY A 226 -11.71 -20.76 15.22
CA GLY A 226 -12.56 -21.42 14.23
C GLY A 226 -13.96 -21.79 14.72
N ASP A 227 -14.20 -22.00 16.03
CA ASP A 227 -15.50 -22.53 16.52
C ASP A 227 -16.62 -21.47 16.50
N ALA A 228 -16.31 -20.21 16.22
CA ALA A 228 -17.30 -19.16 15.93
C ALA A 228 -16.75 -17.95 15.14
N PHE A 229 -15.59 -18.08 14.49
CA PHE A 229 -14.85 -16.98 13.87
C PHE A 229 -14.50 -15.78 14.79
N ILE A 230 -14.58 -15.87 16.11
CA ILE A 230 -14.23 -14.73 16.99
C ILE A 230 -12.75 -14.85 17.42
N TYR A 231 -11.92 -13.87 17.08
CA TYR A 231 -10.52 -13.77 17.51
C TYR A 231 -10.33 -13.21 18.92
N SER A 232 -11.41 -12.79 19.59
CA SER A 232 -11.34 -12.24 20.95
C SER A 232 -11.69 -13.31 21.98
N THR A 233 -10.66 -14.01 22.48
CA THR A 233 -10.76 -14.85 23.67
C THR A 233 -10.02 -14.19 24.83
N GLY A 234 -10.58 -13.10 25.39
CA GLY A 234 -10.01 -12.51 26.61
C GLY A 234 -10.50 -11.09 26.89
N GLY A 235 -11.29 -10.94 27.96
CA GLY A 235 -11.86 -9.66 28.36
C GLY A 235 -10.82 -8.74 28.98
N PHE A 236 -10.25 -7.83 28.20
CA PHE A 236 -9.80 -6.49 28.64
C PHE A 236 -9.68 -5.59 27.39
N GLY A 237 -10.45 -4.50 27.35
CA GLY A 237 -10.51 -3.57 26.21
C GLY A 237 -11.56 -3.96 25.17
N GLY A 238 -12.82 -3.58 25.42
CA GLY A 238 -13.96 -3.99 24.62
C GLY A 238 -13.84 -3.68 23.13
N PHE A 239 -13.63 -4.72 22.32
CA PHE A 239 -13.90 -4.70 20.89
C PHE A 239 -14.94 -5.79 20.57
N ARG A 240 -16.16 -5.37 20.29
CA ARG A 240 -17.22 -6.25 19.79
C ARG A 240 -16.98 -6.52 18.30
N GLY A 241 -16.88 -7.79 17.89
CA GLY A 241 -17.68 -8.28 16.75
C GLY A 241 -17.17 -8.11 15.33
N ALA A 242 -15.88 -8.36 15.05
CA ALA A 242 -15.44 -8.74 13.71
C ALA A 242 -14.81 -10.13 13.76
N THR A 243 -15.21 -10.96 12.81
CA THR A 243 -14.76 -12.32 12.68
C THR A 243 -13.88 -12.51 11.44
N TYR A 244 -13.07 -13.57 11.36
CA TYR A 244 -12.29 -13.84 10.14
C TYR A 244 -13.20 -13.94 8.91
N ALA A 245 -14.35 -14.60 9.07
CA ALA A 245 -15.38 -14.64 8.03
C ALA A 245 -15.95 -13.26 7.71
N ASP A 246 -16.18 -12.37 8.69
CA ASP A 246 -16.63 -11.00 8.43
C ASP A 246 -15.62 -10.24 7.57
N LEU A 247 -14.32 -10.34 7.89
CA LEU A 247 -13.27 -9.69 7.10
C LEU A 247 -13.24 -10.22 5.67
N MET A 248 -13.29 -11.54 5.51
CA MET A 248 -13.14 -12.17 4.20
C MET A 248 -14.41 -12.11 3.34
N THR A 249 -15.57 -11.84 3.95
CA THR A 249 -16.87 -11.74 3.25
C THR A 249 -17.42 -10.32 3.17
N ALA A 250 -16.71 -9.34 3.76
CA ALA A 250 -16.99 -7.92 3.57
C ALA A 250 -16.90 -7.52 2.09
N ALA A 251 -17.67 -6.51 1.72
CA ALA A 251 -17.67 -5.92 0.39
C ALA A 251 -16.92 -4.59 0.39
N ASP A 252 -16.53 -4.11 -0.79
CA ASP A 252 -15.83 -2.84 -1.01
C ASP A 252 -16.71 -1.58 -0.92
N GLY A 253 -17.91 -1.67 -0.34
CA GLY A 253 -18.90 -0.59 -0.34
C GLY A 253 -19.60 -0.35 -1.68
N ARG A 254 -19.15 -0.99 -2.77
CA ARG A 254 -19.82 -1.03 -4.09
C ARG A 254 -20.48 -2.38 -4.37
N GLY A 255 -20.46 -3.28 -3.39
CA GLY A 255 -21.11 -4.60 -3.43
C GLY A 255 -20.21 -5.74 -3.89
N GLU A 256 -18.95 -5.46 -4.26
CA GLU A 256 -18.01 -6.46 -4.75
C GLU A 256 -17.14 -7.02 -3.62
N ALA A 257 -16.89 -8.33 -3.65
CA ALA A 257 -15.97 -8.99 -2.73
C ALA A 257 -14.53 -8.90 -3.28
N ARG A 258 -13.61 -8.36 -2.49
CA ARG A 258 -12.21 -8.12 -2.90
C ARG A 258 -11.18 -8.93 -2.13
N SER A 259 -11.57 -9.56 -1.02
CA SER A 259 -10.66 -10.33 -0.17
C SER A 259 -9.83 -11.34 -0.96
N TYR A 260 -8.65 -11.69 -0.45
CA TYR A 260 -7.81 -12.69 -1.11
C TYR A 260 -8.46 -14.09 -1.19
N LEU A 261 -9.53 -14.34 -0.41
CA LEU A 261 -10.36 -15.55 -0.45
C LEU A 261 -11.66 -15.38 -1.24
N ALA A 262 -11.92 -14.18 -1.79
CA ALA A 262 -13.12 -13.88 -2.56
C ALA A 262 -13.25 -14.79 -3.79
N THR A 263 -12.13 -15.00 -4.49
CA THR A 263 -12.03 -15.80 -5.70
C THR A 263 -10.79 -16.70 -5.66
N GLU A 264 -10.76 -17.73 -6.50
CA GLU A 264 -9.58 -18.59 -6.64
C GLU A 264 -8.42 -17.83 -7.29
N GLU A 265 -8.73 -16.87 -8.17
CA GLU A 265 -7.76 -16.00 -8.83
C GLU A 265 -7.01 -15.13 -7.82
N ASN A 266 -7.72 -14.48 -6.90
CA ASN A 266 -7.10 -13.66 -5.85
C ASN A 266 -6.20 -14.50 -4.95
N PHE A 267 -6.68 -15.70 -4.56
CA PHE A 267 -5.91 -16.63 -3.74
C PHE A 267 -4.60 -17.05 -4.41
N ARG A 268 -4.67 -17.37 -5.71
CA ARG A 268 -3.49 -17.80 -6.48
C ARG A 268 -2.43 -16.73 -6.59
N VAL A 269 -2.80 -15.46 -6.71
CA VAL A 269 -1.84 -14.34 -6.71
C VAL A 269 -1.00 -14.36 -5.43
N VAL A 270 -1.65 -14.41 -4.26
CA VAL A 270 -0.93 -14.40 -2.97
C VAL A 270 -0.11 -15.67 -2.81
N ARG A 271 -0.71 -16.83 -3.12
CA ARG A 271 -0.02 -18.12 -3.04
C ARG A 271 1.24 -18.16 -3.92
N GLU A 272 1.17 -17.65 -5.14
CA GLU A 272 2.31 -17.62 -6.05
C GLU A 272 3.43 -16.73 -5.52
N MET A 273 3.09 -15.58 -4.94
CA MET A 273 4.07 -14.72 -4.29
C MET A 273 4.71 -15.38 -3.06
N GLU A 274 3.93 -16.06 -2.22
CA GLU A 274 4.45 -16.83 -1.08
C GLU A 274 5.42 -17.92 -1.53
N GLN A 275 5.03 -18.72 -2.54
CA GLN A 275 5.88 -19.78 -3.10
C GLN A 275 7.19 -19.26 -3.71
N LYS A 276 7.19 -18.02 -4.19
CA LYS A 276 8.36 -17.34 -4.74
C LYS A 276 9.16 -16.56 -3.70
N ASN A 277 8.79 -16.65 -2.41
CA ASN A 277 9.42 -15.90 -1.33
C ASN A 277 9.36 -14.37 -1.54
N LEU A 278 8.26 -13.86 -2.13
CA LEU A 278 8.12 -12.43 -2.47
C LEU A 278 7.29 -11.62 -1.46
N ILE A 279 6.77 -12.24 -0.41
CA ILE A 279 6.12 -11.58 0.73
C ILE A 279 7.04 -11.74 1.93
N VAL A 280 7.79 -10.70 2.28
CA VAL A 280 8.84 -10.73 3.30
C VAL A 280 8.34 -10.11 4.61
N PRO A 281 8.08 -10.88 5.66
CA PRO A 281 7.74 -10.32 6.96
C PRO A 281 9.00 -9.85 7.69
N VAL A 282 8.93 -8.67 8.32
CA VAL A 282 10.06 -8.01 9.00
C VAL A 282 9.60 -7.49 10.36
N VAL A 283 10.39 -7.73 11.40
CA VAL A 283 10.16 -7.12 12.71
C VAL A 283 10.69 -5.70 12.68
N GLY A 284 9.82 -4.70 12.85
CA GLY A 284 10.20 -3.30 12.74
C GLY A 284 9.25 -2.34 13.42
N ASP A 285 9.84 -1.38 14.12
CA ASP A 285 9.17 -0.16 14.55
C ASP A 285 9.19 0.83 13.38
N PHE A 286 8.03 1.41 13.05
CA PHE A 286 7.92 2.44 12.01
C PHE A 286 8.77 3.68 12.32
N ALA A 287 8.94 4.03 13.59
CA ALA A 287 9.85 5.07 14.07
C ALA A 287 11.27 4.55 14.37
N GLY A 288 11.49 3.25 14.23
CA GLY A 288 12.76 2.56 14.45
C GLY A 288 13.83 2.96 13.42
N PRO A 289 15.12 2.83 13.75
CA PRO A 289 16.20 3.29 12.89
C PRO A 289 16.53 2.31 11.75
N LYS A 290 16.06 1.05 11.78
CA LYS A 290 16.61 -0.01 10.92
C LYS A 290 15.64 -0.53 9.87
N ALA A 291 14.49 -1.10 10.26
CA ALA A 291 13.69 -1.94 9.36
C ALA A 291 13.27 -1.22 8.08
N LEU A 292 12.54 -0.10 8.20
CA LEU A 292 12.12 0.68 7.04
C LEU A 292 13.31 1.23 6.22
N ARG A 293 14.42 1.59 6.87
CA ARG A 293 15.63 2.09 6.19
C ARG A 293 16.32 1.01 5.38
N ARG A 294 16.38 -0.23 5.89
CA ARG A 294 16.95 -1.39 5.18
C ARG A 294 16.10 -1.76 3.96
N ILE A 295 14.78 -1.77 4.11
CA ILE A 295 13.86 -1.96 2.98
C ILE A 295 14.06 -0.85 1.95
N ALA A 296 14.10 0.42 2.37
CA ALA A 296 14.32 1.55 1.46
C ALA A 296 15.65 1.46 0.71
N GLN A 297 16.73 1.02 1.37
CA GLN A 297 18.02 0.79 0.73
C GLN A 297 17.92 -0.32 -0.32
N TYR A 298 17.31 -1.46 0.02
CA TYR A 298 17.09 -2.55 -0.92
C TYR A 298 16.30 -2.11 -2.15
N LEU A 299 15.25 -1.31 -1.98
CA LEU A 299 14.50 -0.79 -3.14
C LEU A 299 15.32 0.13 -4.03
N LYS A 300 16.22 0.95 -3.46
CA LYS A 300 17.14 1.79 -4.23
C LYS A 300 18.14 0.95 -5.01
N ASP A 301 18.73 -0.05 -4.37
CA ASP A 301 19.70 -0.95 -4.99
C ASP A 301 19.08 -1.70 -6.18
N HIS A 302 17.77 -1.92 -6.15
CA HIS A 302 17.00 -2.58 -7.21
C HIS A 302 16.24 -1.64 -8.16
N ASN A 303 16.40 -0.32 -8.05
CA ASN A 303 15.64 0.68 -8.84
C ASN A 303 14.11 0.49 -8.78
N ALA A 304 13.59 -0.01 -7.66
CA ALA A 304 12.16 -0.24 -7.46
C ALA A 304 11.51 0.92 -6.71
N THR A 305 10.21 1.12 -6.88
CA THR A 305 9.44 2.16 -6.18
C THR A 305 8.33 1.55 -5.34
N VAL A 306 7.98 2.24 -4.24
CA VAL A 306 6.81 1.89 -3.43
C VAL A 306 5.56 2.33 -4.17
N SER A 307 4.62 1.39 -4.38
CA SER A 307 3.34 1.65 -5.03
C SER A 307 2.20 1.80 -4.02
N ALA A 308 2.26 1.08 -2.90
CA ALA A 308 1.31 1.23 -1.81
C ALA A 308 1.97 0.97 -0.45
N PHE A 309 1.56 1.71 0.58
CA PHE A 309 1.97 1.48 1.95
C PHE A 309 0.76 1.49 2.89
N TYR A 310 0.35 0.30 3.34
CA TYR A 310 -0.69 0.14 4.34
C TYR A 310 -0.15 0.36 5.76
N THR A 311 -0.70 1.34 6.48
CA THR A 311 -0.25 1.74 7.83
C THR A 311 -1.27 1.44 8.92
N SER A 312 -2.46 0.92 8.58
CA SER A 312 -3.57 0.77 9.53
C SER A 312 -3.79 2.08 10.31
N ASN A 313 -3.99 2.01 11.63
CA ASN A 313 -4.05 3.17 12.51
C ASN A 313 -2.71 3.44 13.25
N VAL A 314 -1.58 2.86 12.80
CA VAL A 314 -0.27 3.01 13.47
C VAL A 314 0.11 4.48 13.64
N GLU A 315 -0.15 5.30 12.60
CA GLU A 315 0.13 6.73 12.62
C GLU A 315 -0.52 7.43 13.82
N GLN A 316 -1.74 7.04 14.23
CA GLN A 316 -2.38 7.62 15.41
C GLN A 316 -1.53 7.46 16.69
N TYR A 317 -0.91 6.30 16.88
CA TYR A 317 -0.06 6.04 18.04
C TYR A 317 1.25 6.82 17.96
N LEU A 318 1.87 6.89 16.77
CA LEU A 318 3.12 7.63 16.57
C LEU A 318 2.96 9.13 16.87
N PHE A 319 1.79 9.71 16.58
CA PHE A 319 1.47 11.10 16.94
C PHE A 319 1.15 11.29 18.43
N GLN A 320 0.85 10.22 19.16
CA GLN A 320 0.62 10.25 20.61
C GLN A 320 1.92 10.02 21.41
N GLN A 321 2.99 9.57 20.75
CA GLN A 321 4.26 9.17 21.36
C GLN A 321 5.39 10.16 21.03
N GLY A 322 5.21 11.42 21.41
CA GLY A 322 6.25 12.44 21.27
C GLY A 322 6.62 12.72 19.81
N ASP A 323 7.89 12.46 19.45
CA ASP A 323 8.45 12.76 18.13
C ASP A 323 8.55 11.52 17.20
N ASP A 324 7.98 10.38 17.59
CA ASP A 324 8.00 9.14 16.81
C ASP A 324 7.44 9.33 15.39
N TRP A 325 6.38 10.12 15.23
CA TRP A 325 5.83 10.45 13.91
C TRP A 325 6.83 11.17 13.00
N ARG A 326 7.72 12.03 13.55
CA ARG A 326 8.77 12.71 12.76
C ARG A 326 9.81 11.72 12.29
N ARG A 327 10.19 10.77 13.16
CA ARG A 327 11.13 9.69 12.82
C ARG A 327 10.54 8.76 11.76
N PHE A 328 9.28 8.39 11.89
CA PHE A 328 8.54 7.63 10.88
C PHE A 328 8.50 8.35 9.53
N LEU A 329 8.06 9.61 9.46
CA LEU A 329 8.04 10.34 8.18
C LEU A 329 9.44 10.55 7.60
N SER A 330 10.46 10.68 8.45
CA SER A 330 11.86 10.71 8.01
C SER A 330 12.32 9.36 7.43
N ASN A 331 11.85 8.24 7.97
CA ASN A 331 12.08 6.90 7.42
C ASN A 331 11.38 6.75 6.07
N VAL A 332 10.10 7.16 6.00
CA VAL A 332 9.33 7.12 4.74
C VAL A 332 10.01 7.95 3.66
N ALA A 333 10.53 9.13 4.00
CA ALA A 333 11.23 10.02 3.08
C ALA A 333 12.48 9.39 2.43
N THR A 334 12.94 8.24 2.91
CA THR A 334 14.03 7.51 2.25
C THR A 334 13.60 6.56 1.15
N PHE A 335 12.32 6.19 1.06
CA PHE A 335 11.89 5.27 0.02
C PHE A 335 11.98 5.92 -1.36
N PRO A 336 12.36 5.16 -2.39
CA PRO A 336 12.09 5.54 -3.77
C PRO A 336 10.58 5.52 -4.03
N MET A 337 10.02 6.65 -4.48
CA MET A 337 8.58 6.83 -4.69
C MET A 337 8.35 7.62 -5.99
N ASP A 338 7.21 7.35 -6.64
CA ASP A 338 6.71 8.17 -7.73
C ASP A 338 5.32 8.75 -7.39
N ALA A 339 4.69 9.44 -8.34
CA ALA A 339 3.39 10.06 -8.13
C ALA A 339 2.23 9.06 -7.90
N SER A 340 2.45 7.77 -8.12
CA SER A 340 1.43 6.71 -7.93
C SER A 340 1.50 6.06 -6.54
N GLY A 341 2.61 6.25 -5.80
CA GLY A 341 2.74 5.70 -4.45
C GLY A 341 1.72 6.31 -3.49
N THR A 342 0.88 5.47 -2.87
CA THR A 342 -0.15 5.92 -1.92
C THR A 342 -0.04 5.23 -0.56
N PHE A 343 -0.31 5.98 0.50
CA PHE A 343 -0.63 5.42 1.79
C PHE A 343 -2.06 4.85 1.78
N ILE A 344 -2.27 3.82 2.58
CA ILE A 344 -3.57 3.25 2.91
C ILE A 344 -3.67 3.22 4.43
N ARG A 345 -4.64 3.94 5.00
CA ARG A 345 -4.75 4.15 6.45
C ARG A 345 -6.14 3.80 6.96
N SER A 346 -6.19 3.47 8.25
CA SER A 346 -7.41 3.19 8.97
C SER A 346 -7.60 4.25 10.04
N ALA A 347 -8.62 5.10 9.87
CA ALA A 347 -8.86 6.23 10.76
C ALA A 347 -10.24 6.15 11.43
N HIS A 348 -10.40 6.84 12.56
CA HIS A 348 -11.69 6.98 13.26
C HIS A 348 -12.52 8.18 12.76
N PHE A 349 -11.99 8.94 11.80
CA PHE A 349 -12.66 10.06 11.16
C PHE A 349 -11.99 10.37 9.81
N ALA A 350 -12.68 11.13 8.96
CA ALA A 350 -12.12 11.71 7.73
C ALA A 350 -12.62 13.14 7.54
N TYR A 351 -12.05 13.85 6.58
CA TYR A 351 -12.58 15.14 6.12
C TYR A 351 -13.34 14.97 4.81
N ASN A 352 -14.55 15.52 4.73
CA ASN A 352 -15.31 15.65 3.50
C ASN A 352 -15.83 17.09 3.38
N ASN A 353 -15.57 17.75 2.25
CA ASN A 353 -15.90 19.16 2.01
C ASN A 353 -15.52 20.10 3.18
N GLY A 354 -14.32 19.90 3.74
CA GLY A 354 -13.79 20.71 4.84
C GLY A 354 -14.37 20.42 6.23
N SER A 355 -15.33 19.50 6.35
CA SER A 355 -15.97 19.12 7.62
C SER A 355 -15.48 17.75 8.10
N VAL A 356 -15.27 17.61 9.41
CA VAL A 356 -14.97 16.31 10.04
C VAL A 356 -16.19 15.42 9.94
N GLN A 357 -15.96 14.20 9.47
CA GLN A 357 -16.97 13.16 9.37
C GLN A 357 -16.50 11.95 10.20
N PRO A 358 -17.19 11.60 11.30
CA PRO A 358 -16.86 10.41 12.08
C PRO A 358 -17.18 9.13 11.29
N THR A 359 -16.47 8.05 11.58
CA THR A 359 -16.62 6.76 10.88
C THR A 359 -18.05 6.23 10.81
N ARG A 360 -18.81 6.39 11.90
CA ARG A 360 -20.21 5.97 11.96
C ARG A 360 -21.09 6.62 10.88
N GLN A 361 -20.75 7.82 10.42
CA GLN A 361 -21.46 8.52 9.35
C GLN A 361 -20.96 8.16 7.94
N LEU A 362 -19.70 7.72 7.80
CA LEU A 362 -19.09 7.40 6.50
C LEU A 362 -19.18 5.92 6.12
N SER A 363 -18.83 5.04 7.04
CA SER A 363 -18.74 3.60 6.78
C SER A 363 -19.74 2.77 7.58
N GLY A 364 -20.41 3.38 8.57
CA GLY A 364 -21.22 2.64 9.55
C GLY A 364 -20.39 1.69 10.45
N GLY A 365 -19.07 1.76 10.32
CA GLY A 365 -18.09 0.87 10.92
C GLY A 365 -17.19 1.53 11.97
N ASN A 366 -16.16 0.79 12.41
CA ASN A 366 -15.20 1.29 13.39
C ASN A 366 -14.13 2.19 12.74
N PHE A 367 -13.85 1.96 11.46
CA PHE A 367 -12.82 2.65 10.69
C PHE A 367 -13.36 3.21 9.37
N VAL A 368 -12.66 4.21 8.86
CA VAL A 368 -12.74 4.68 7.48
C VAL A 368 -11.36 4.47 6.89
N GLN A 369 -11.33 3.80 5.74
CA GLN A 369 -10.09 3.61 5.00
C GLN A 369 -9.79 4.85 4.19
N LEU A 370 -8.53 5.25 4.17
CA LEU A 370 -8.12 6.51 3.60
C LEU A 370 -6.90 6.34 2.70
N LEU A 371 -6.95 6.96 1.52
CA LEU A 371 -5.83 7.05 0.59
C LEU A 371 -5.16 8.42 0.64
N CYS A 372 -3.84 8.45 0.50
CA CYS A 372 -3.09 9.69 0.46
C CYS A 372 -1.78 9.52 -0.32
N PRO A 373 -1.52 10.34 -1.35
CA PRO A 373 -0.28 10.27 -2.10
C PRO A 373 0.94 10.44 -1.18
N MET A 374 1.85 9.47 -1.21
CA MET A 374 2.99 9.45 -0.29
C MET A 374 3.92 10.63 -0.55
N ALA A 375 4.19 10.93 -1.82
CA ALA A 375 5.02 12.06 -2.23
C ALA A 375 4.46 13.40 -1.72
N ASP A 376 3.14 13.59 -1.76
CA ASP A 376 2.49 14.81 -1.28
C ASP A 376 2.62 14.97 0.23
N LEU A 377 2.46 13.87 1.00
CA LEU A 377 2.64 13.90 2.44
C LEU A 377 4.08 14.22 2.82
N ILE A 378 5.06 13.57 2.18
CA ILE A 378 6.49 13.80 2.48
C ILE A 378 6.92 15.20 2.07
N ASN A 379 6.41 15.73 0.95
CA ASN A 379 6.64 17.12 0.57
C ASN A 379 6.05 18.10 1.59
N ALA A 380 4.86 17.83 2.12
CA ALA A 380 4.25 18.64 3.18
C ALA A 380 5.08 18.58 4.48
N PHE A 381 5.54 17.39 4.87
CA PHE A 381 6.40 17.17 6.03
C PHE A 381 7.70 17.97 5.92
N ASN A 382 8.41 17.86 4.79
CA ASN A 382 9.67 18.58 4.53
C ASN A 382 9.50 20.11 4.54
N GLN A 383 8.30 20.60 4.25
CA GLN A 383 7.95 22.03 4.28
C GLN A 383 7.42 22.49 5.64
N GLY A 384 7.42 21.63 6.67
CA GLY A 384 6.91 21.95 7.99
C GLY A 384 5.39 22.11 8.07
N ARG A 385 4.65 21.55 7.09
CA ARG A 385 3.17 21.63 7.00
C ARG A 385 2.44 20.43 7.61
N ILE A 386 3.15 19.64 8.43
CA ILE A 386 2.61 18.55 9.24
C ILE A 386 3.03 18.85 10.68
N GLN A 387 2.05 19.07 11.56
CA GLN A 387 2.25 19.37 12.98
C GLN A 387 1.55 18.36 13.87
N ASP A 388 0.43 17.81 13.41
CA ASP A 388 -0.36 16.82 14.15
C ASP A 388 -0.98 15.77 13.22
N TYR A 389 -1.72 14.83 13.82
CA TYR A 389 -2.39 13.76 13.08
C TYR A 389 -3.50 14.28 12.16
N ASP A 390 -4.12 15.41 12.52
CA ASP A 390 -5.22 16.01 11.77
C ASP A 390 -4.75 16.50 10.40
N ASP A 391 -3.53 17.05 10.33
CA ASP A 391 -2.89 17.44 9.07
C ASP A 391 -2.74 16.26 8.08
N ILE A 392 -2.51 15.04 8.58
CA ILE A 392 -2.44 13.85 7.74
C ILE A 392 -3.84 13.45 7.27
N ILE A 393 -4.82 13.42 8.17
CA ILE A 393 -6.19 13.01 7.82
C ILE A 393 -6.83 13.99 6.83
N ARG A 394 -6.60 15.30 6.95
CA ARG A 394 -7.06 16.32 5.98
C ARG A 394 -6.49 16.14 4.57
N ARG A 395 -5.32 15.52 4.45
CA ARG A 395 -4.66 15.22 3.16
C ARG A 395 -5.09 13.89 2.57
N SER A 396 -5.92 13.16 3.28
CA SER A 396 -6.38 11.84 2.89
C SER A 396 -7.80 11.88 2.36
N ARG A 397 -8.18 10.90 1.54
CA ARG A 397 -9.51 10.78 0.96
C ARG A 397 -10.08 9.39 1.22
N PRO A 398 -11.36 9.28 1.60
CA PRO A 398 -12.03 8.00 1.80
C PRO A 398 -12.29 7.24 0.51
#